data_AF-A0A645JGQ9-F1
#
_entry.id   AF-A0A645JGQ9-F1
#
_cell.length_a   1.000
_cell.length_b   1.000
_cell.length_c   1.000
_cell.angle_alpha   90.00
_cell.angle_beta   90.00
_cell.angle_gamma   90.00
#
_symmetry.space_group_name_H-M   'P 1'
#
loop_
_entity.id
_entity.type
_entity.pdbx_description
1 polymer ?
#
loop_
_entity_poly.entity_id
_entity_poly.type
_entity_poly.pdbx_seq_one_letter_code
_entity_poly.pdbx_strand_id
1 'polypeptide(L)'
;MLIALKFAEFKYLYNKNKETPIILFDDIFSELDLKRVEKVIELLKDSDAQIFITLTEPNIIPNNDITTKKIIKIENGVVLPEIIS
;
A
#
# COMPACT_ATOMS: atom_id res chain seq x y z
N MET A 1 5.85 2.80 13.64
CA MET A 1 5.23 1.93 14.68
C MET A 1 3.72 1.74 14.48
N LEU A 2 3.03 2.58 13.69
CA LEU A 2 1.58 2.49 13.44
C LEU A 2 1.16 1.42 12.39
N ILE A 3 1.98 1.18 11.36
CA ILE A 3 1.65 0.27 10.26
C ILE A 3 1.45 -1.18 10.73
N ALA A 4 2.35 -1.68 11.57
CA ALA A 4 2.23 -3.03 12.15
C ALA A 4 0.95 -3.20 12.99
N LEU A 5 0.53 -2.15 13.70
CA LEU A 5 -0.72 -2.16 14.47
C LEU A 5 -1.94 -2.21 13.55
N LYS A 6 -1.95 -1.42 12.47
CA LYS A 6 -3.00 -1.48 11.44
C LYS A 6 -3.07 -2.83 10.75
N PHE A 7 -1.93 -3.47 10.53
CA PHE A 7 -1.89 -4.82 10.00
C PHE A 7 -2.39 -5.89 11.00
N ALA A 8 -2.09 -5.71 12.30
CA ALA A 8 -2.67 -6.56 13.34
C ALA A 8 -4.19 -6.39 13.43
N GLU A 9 -4.70 -5.16 13.29
CA GLU A 9 -6.13 -4.86 13.19
C GLU A 9 -6.76 -5.55 11.98
N PHE A 10 -6.12 -5.48 10.80
CA PHE A 10 -6.53 -6.24 9.61
C PHE A 10 -6.64 -7.74 9.88
N LYS A 11 -5.61 -8.36 10.49
CA LYS A 11 -5.63 -9.80 10.82
C LYS A 11 -6.74 -10.15 11.79
N TYR A 12 -7.00 -9.29 12.77
CA TYR A 12 -8.10 -9.49 13.72
C TYR A 12 -9.46 -9.47 13.01
N LEU A 13 -9.70 -8.46 12.15
CA LEU A 13 -10.96 -8.34 11.40
C LEU A 13 -11.16 -9.49 10.42
N TYR A 14 -10.12 -9.87 9.69
CA TYR A 14 -10.14 -11.03 8.79
C TYR A 14 -10.58 -12.31 9.51
N ASN A 15 -9.95 -12.62 10.65
CA ASN A 15 -10.27 -13.81 11.43
C ASN A 15 -11.68 -13.77 12.03
N LYS A 16 -12.17 -12.58 12.40
CA LYS A 16 -13.48 -12.42 13.04
C LYS A 16 -14.63 -12.50 12.04
N ASN A 17 -14.48 -11.87 10.87
CA ASN A 17 -15.58 -11.68 9.93
C ASN A 17 -15.55 -12.69 8.78
N LYS A 18 -14.45 -13.41 8.59
CA LYS A 18 -14.20 -14.30 7.43
C LYS A 18 -14.30 -13.58 6.07
N GLU A 19 -14.05 -12.28 6.08
CA GLU A 19 -14.00 -11.42 4.90
C GLU A 19 -12.66 -10.68 4.91
N THR A 20 -12.07 -10.45 3.74
CA THR A 20 -10.79 -9.75 3.60
C THR A 20 -11.00 -8.24 3.57
N PRO A 21 -10.56 -7.48 4.60
CA PRO A 21 -10.68 -6.02 4.58
C PRO A 21 -9.79 -5.39 3.50
N ILE A 22 -10.22 -4.24 2.98
CA ILE A 22 -9.39 -3.36 2.15
C ILE A 22 -8.49 -2.53 3.07
N ILE A 23 -7.21 -2.40 2.72
CA ILE A 23 -6.26 -1.57 3.45
C ILE A 23 -6.06 -0.26 2.68
N LEU A 24 -6.26 0.87 3.37
CA LEU A 24 -6.01 2.20 2.84
C LEU A 24 -4.91 2.86 3.67
N PHE A 25 -3.83 3.29 3.01
CA PHE A 25 -2.74 4.02 3.63
C PHE A 25 -2.60 5.40 2.98
N ASP A 26 -2.64 6.43 3.82
CA ASP A 26 -2.47 7.82 3.38
C ASP A 26 -1.05 8.30 3.68
N ASP A 27 -0.28 8.62 2.63
CA ASP A 27 1.08 9.18 2.65
C ASP A 27 2.06 8.53 3.65
N ILE A 28 1.90 7.23 3.91
CA ILE A 28 2.63 6.55 5.00
C ILE A 28 4.15 6.47 4.81
N PHE A 29 4.63 6.68 3.59
CA PHE A 29 6.06 6.57 3.28
C PHE A 29 6.81 7.89 3.40
N SER A 30 6.12 9.03 3.54
CA SER A 30 6.79 10.34 3.67
C SER A 30 7.63 10.46 4.95
N GLU A 31 7.31 9.68 5.99
CA GLU A 31 8.05 9.65 7.27
C GLU A 31 9.03 8.45 7.39
N LEU A 32 9.19 7.64 6.35
CA LEU A 32 9.97 6.40 6.41
C LEU A 32 11.25 6.49 5.57
N ASP A 33 12.35 6.01 6.17
CA ASP A 33 13.56 5.71 5.40
C ASP A 33 13.35 4.48 4.50
N LEU A 34 14.19 4.34 3.47
CA LEU A 34 14.09 3.26 2.48
C LEU A 34 14.05 1.87 3.12
N LYS A 35 14.87 1.63 4.16
CA LYS A 35 14.91 0.34 4.87
C LYS A 35 13.60 0.02 5.58
N ARG A 36 12.89 1.03 6.08
CA ARG A 36 11.55 0.87 6.66
C ARG A 36 10.48 0.70 5.59
N VAL A 37 10.59 1.40 4.45
CA VAL A 37 9.69 1.22 3.30
C VAL A 37 9.73 -0.23 2.82
N GLU A 38 10.94 -0.78 2.60
CA GLU A 38 11.13 -2.18 2.17
C GLU A 38 10.43 -3.17 3.11
N LYS A 39 10.63 -3.02 4.43
CA LYS A 39 9.98 -3.87 5.44
C LYS A 39 8.46 -3.78 5.43
N VAL A 40 7.92 -2.59 5.19
CA VAL A 40 6.47 -2.42 5.08
C VAL A 40 5.96 -3.13 3.83
N ILE A 41 6.62 -2.95 2.69
CA ILE A 41 6.25 -3.62 1.44
C ILE A 41 6.29 -5.14 1.63
N GLU A 42 7.35 -5.70 2.22
CA GLU A 42 7.47 -7.13 2.52
C GLU A 42 6.29 -7.63 3.37
N LEU A 43 5.95 -6.91 4.45
CA LEU A 43 4.83 -7.26 5.32
C LEU A 43 3.47 -7.21 4.60
N LEU A 44 3.30 -6.33 3.60
CA LEU A 44 2.08 -6.22 2.82
C LEU A 44 1.95 -7.30 1.74
N LYS A 45 3.07 -7.78 1.16
CA LYS A 45 3.08 -8.89 0.19
C LYS A 45 2.58 -10.20 0.77
N ASP A 46 2.75 -10.40 2.07
CA ASP A 46 2.31 -11.60 2.80
C ASP A 46 0.79 -11.63 3.05
N SER A 47 0.01 -10.69 2.49
CA SER A 47 -1.44 -10.65 2.64
C SER A 47 -2.17 -10.71 1.31
N ASP A 48 -3.28 -11.45 1.26
CA ASP A 48 -4.22 -11.45 0.13
C ASP A 48 -5.12 -10.20 0.10
N ALA A 49 -4.75 -9.14 0.83
CA ALA A 49 -5.53 -7.92 0.93
C ALA A 49 -5.43 -7.08 -0.34
N GLN A 50 -6.52 -6.42 -0.71
CA GLN A 50 -6.45 -5.30 -1.64
C GLN A 50 -5.95 -4.06 -0.89
N ILE A 51 -4.87 -3.45 -1.39
CA ILE A 51 -4.19 -2.34 -0.71
C ILE A 51 -4.15 -1.12 -1.63
N PHE A 52 -4.56 0.03 -1.10
CA PHE A 52 -4.37 1.33 -1.74
C PHE A 52 -3.45 2.18 -0.89
N ILE A 53 -2.48 2.84 -1.54
CA ILE A 53 -1.51 3.71 -0.89
C ILE A 53 -1.49 5.03 -1.67
N THR A 54 -1.67 6.16 -0.98
CA THR A 54 -1.43 7.49 -1.56
C THR A 54 0.03 7.86 -1.37
N LEU A 55 0.62 8.45 -2.41
CA LEU A 55 2.05 8.75 -2.48
C LEU A 55 2.24 10.07 -3.21
N THR A 56 3.17 10.89 -2.73
CA THR A 56 3.65 12.07 -3.47
C THR A 56 4.76 11.70 -4.45
N GLU A 57 5.60 10.71 -4.12
CA GLU A 57 6.71 10.24 -4.95
C GLU A 57 6.57 8.74 -5.30
N PRO A 58 6.25 8.37 -6.56
CA PRO A 58 6.00 6.98 -6.94
C PRO A 58 7.27 6.11 -6.97
N ASN A 59 8.45 6.73 -7.03
CA ASN A 59 9.75 6.06 -7.16
C ASN A 59 10.26 5.44 -5.86
N ILE A 60 9.60 5.73 -4.72
CA ILE A 60 9.97 5.19 -3.41
C ILE A 60 9.75 3.67 -3.35
N ILE A 61 8.83 3.14 -4.15
CA ILE A 61 8.52 1.71 -4.17
C ILE A 61 9.33 1.04 -5.28
N PRO A 62 10.25 0.09 -4.96
CA PRO A 62 11.07 -0.59 -5.97
C PRO A 62 10.21 -1.32 -6.99
N ASN A 63 10.53 -1.18 -8.27
CA ASN A 63 9.75 -1.79 -9.38
C ASN A 63 9.79 -3.32 -9.39
N ASN A 64 10.83 -3.93 -8.80
CA ASN A 64 10.99 -5.38 -8.80
C ASN A 64 10.11 -6.09 -7.75
N ASP A 65 9.47 -5.34 -6.85
CA ASP A 65 8.85 -5.91 -5.67
C ASP A 65 7.35 -6.17 -5.79
N ILE A 66 6.65 -5.61 -6.78
CA ILE A 66 5.18 -5.70 -6.86
C ILE A 66 4.76 -6.05 -8.29
N THR A 67 4.54 -7.34 -8.53
CA THR A 67 4.15 -7.88 -9.85
C THR A 67 2.73 -7.47 -10.28
N THR A 68 1.90 -6.97 -9.37
CA THR A 68 0.50 -6.54 -9.60
C THR A 68 0.27 -5.05 -9.30
N LYS A 69 1.31 -4.21 -9.39
CA LYS A 69 1.21 -2.77 -9.10
C LYS A 69 0.40 -2.06 -10.18
N LYS A 70 -0.71 -1.44 -9.78
CA LYS A 70 -1.41 -0.42 -10.58
C LYS A 70 -1.08 0.96 -10.02
N ILE A 71 -0.50 1.84 -10.84
CA ILE A 71 -0.25 3.24 -10.46
C ILE A 71 -1.37 4.10 -11.03
N ILE A 72 -2.09 4.79 -10.15
CA ILE A 72 -3.17 5.69 -10.51
C ILE A 72 -2.70 7.11 -10.23
N LYS A 73 -2.61 7.95 -11.27
CA LYS A 73 -2.24 9.36 -11.12
C LYS A 73 -3.49 10.22 -10.97
N ILE A 74 -3.49 11.13 -10.00
CA ILE A 74 -4.59 12.05 -9.75
C ILE A 74 -4.06 13.49 -9.89
N GLU A 75 -4.74 14.31 -10.69
CA GLU A 75 -4.42 15.74 -10.85
C GLU A 75 -5.72 16.56 -10.82
N ASN A 76 -5.74 17.65 -10.05
CA ASN A 76 -6.91 18.54 -9.91
C ASN A 76 -8.23 17.80 -9.58
N GLY A 77 -8.15 16.74 -8.77
CA GLY A 77 -9.31 15.93 -8.39
C GLY A 77 -9.79 14.94 -9.47
N VAL A 78 -9.04 14.77 -10.56
CA VAL A 78 -9.37 13.86 -11.67
C VAL A 78 -8.36 12.73 -11.73
N VAL A 79 -8.86 11.50 -11.85
CA VAL A 79 -8.03 10.32 -12.15
C VAL A 79 -7.61 10.38 -13.62
N LEU A 80 -6.30 10.45 -13.85
CA LEU A 80 -5.75 10.47 -15.20
C LEU A 80 -5.79 9.07 -15.82
N PRO A 81 -5.99 8.96 -17.16
CA PRO A 81 -5.89 7.70 -17.87
C PRO A 81 -4.53 7.05 -17.61
N GLU A 82 -4.55 5.73 -17.43
CA GLU A 82 -3.34 4.93 -17.21
C GLU A 82 -2.39 5.12 -18.40
N ILE A 83 -1.19 5.66 -18.16
CA ILE A 83 -0.14 5.67 -19.16
C ILE A 83 0.35 4.23 -19.24
N ILE A 84 -0.13 3.50 -20.24
CA ILE A 84 0.38 2.16 -20.56
C ILE A 84 1.84 2.37 -20.99
N SER A 85 2.77 2.03 -20.11
CA SER A 85 4.20 1.93 -20.40
C SER A 85 4.63 0.48 -20.34
#